data_AF-A0A952KC16-F1
#
_entry.id   AF-A0A952KC16-F1
#
_cell.length_a   1.000
_cell.length_b   1.000
_cell.length_c   1.000
_cell.angle_alpha   90.00
_cell.angle_beta   90.00
_cell.angle_gamma   90.00
#
_symmetry.space_group_name_H-M   'P 1'
#
loop_
_entity.id
_entity.type
_entity.pdbx_description
1 polymer ?
#
loop_
_entity_poly.entity_id
_entity_poly.type
_entity_poly.pdbx_seq_one_letter_code
_entity_poly.pdbx_strand_id
1 'polypeptide(L)'
;MRKIAPALIIASAAWLAAGVQAAPGGAGNSNDDMDRLLADKGLLTQIDHVRQSVSNKASELVVNAMGFLGVPYKRGGNTVETGFDCSGFVRAIYEQSVGLLLPRRAEQQAAATQRIDKTELQPGDLVFFNTMRRAFSHVGIYVGDGKFIHSPKPGAEV
;
A
#
# COMPACT_ATOMS: atom_id res chain seq x y z
N MET A 1 -0.98 12.46 -0.66
CA MET A 1 -0.86 11.09 -1.19
C MET A 1 -0.97 10.14 -0.02
N ARG A 2 -1.42 8.90 -0.24
CA ARG A 2 -1.61 7.94 0.85
C ARG A 2 -1.29 6.50 0.42
N LYS A 3 -0.70 5.71 1.33
CA LYS A 3 -0.47 4.25 1.24
C LYS A 3 -1.58 3.50 1.97
N ILE A 4 -1.93 2.29 1.55
CA ILE A 4 -2.84 1.46 2.36
C ILE A 4 -2.13 1.05 3.65
N ALA A 5 -2.77 1.30 4.79
CA ALA A 5 -2.29 0.80 6.06
C ALA A 5 -2.70 -0.68 6.20
N PRO A 6 -1.78 -1.63 6.40
CA PRO A 6 -2.15 -2.92 6.95
C PRO A 6 -2.64 -2.70 8.38
N ALA A 7 -3.80 -3.24 8.74
CA ALA A 7 -4.26 -3.25 10.12
C ALA A 7 -3.35 -4.18 10.95
N LEU A 8 -2.21 -3.67 11.40
CA LEU A 8 -1.33 -4.36 12.34
C LEU A 8 -1.75 -3.93 13.75
N ILE A 9 -2.50 -4.80 14.42
CA ILE A 9 -2.76 -4.68 15.86
C ILE A 9 -1.46 -5.03 16.58
N ILE A 10 -0.65 -4.02 16.91
CA ILE A 10 0.44 -4.20 17.86
C ILE A 10 -0.17 -4.01 19.26
N ALA A 11 -0.44 -5.13 19.93
CA ALA A 11 -0.73 -5.13 21.35
C ALA A 11 0.56 -4.87 22.12
N SER A 12 0.70 -3.65 22.63
CA SER A 12 1.72 -3.23 23.58
C SER A 12 1.29 -3.48 25.04
N ALA A 13 2.30 -3.64 25.90
CA ALA A 13 2.30 -3.78 27.38
C ALA A 13 2.36 -5.24 27.87
N ALA A 14 3.18 -5.61 28.86
CA ALA A 14 3.66 -4.82 29.99
C ALA A 14 5.04 -5.26 30.51
N TRP A 15 5.72 -4.31 31.13
CA TRP A 15 6.93 -4.46 31.94
C TRP A 15 6.63 -5.13 33.29
N LEU A 16 7.54 -5.98 33.77
CA LEU A 16 7.76 -6.28 35.19
C LEU A 16 9.27 -6.49 35.42
N ALA A 17 9.74 -5.97 36.55
CA ALA A 17 11.14 -5.67 36.86
C ALA A 17 11.89 -6.80 37.61
N ALA A 18 13.21 -6.55 37.75
CA ALA A 18 14.17 -7.02 38.74
C ALA A 18 15.05 -8.25 38.39
N GLY A 19 16.36 -7.97 38.34
CA GLY A 19 17.44 -8.94 38.29
C GLY A 19 18.77 -8.27 37.93
N VAL A 20 19.42 -7.62 38.90
CA VAL A 20 20.82 -7.17 38.78
C VAL A 20 21.71 -8.39 39.04
N GLN A 21 22.53 -8.77 38.06
CA GLN A 21 23.69 -9.63 38.30
C GLN A 21 24.87 -9.15 37.44
N ALA A 22 26.01 -8.91 38.08
CA ALA A 22 27.26 -8.54 37.43
C ALA A 22 27.93 -9.75 36.74
N ALA A 23 28.71 -9.44 35.70
CA ALA A 23 29.24 -10.31 34.64
C ALA A 23 30.17 -11.47 35.08
N PRO A 24 30.51 -12.34 34.12
CA PRO A 24 31.90 -12.57 33.80
C PRO A 24 32.21 -12.08 32.38
N GLY A 25 33.32 -11.35 32.25
CA GLY A 25 33.94 -11.10 30.95
C GLY A 25 34.33 -12.43 30.33
N GLY A 26 33.68 -12.78 29.23
CA GLY A 26 34.08 -13.85 28.33
C GLY A 26 34.42 -13.22 26.99
N ALA A 27 35.67 -13.38 26.55
CA ALA A 27 36.05 -13.11 25.18
C ALA A 27 35.15 -13.97 24.28
N GLY A 28 34.14 -13.35 23.67
CA GLY A 28 33.22 -13.99 22.74
C GLY A 28 34.02 -14.50 21.54
N ASN A 29 33.91 -15.79 21.29
CA ASN A 29 34.43 -16.41 20.08
C ASN A 29 33.87 -15.64 18.88
N SER A 30 34.75 -15.13 18.01
CA SER A 30 34.38 -14.47 16.74
C SER A 30 33.51 -15.36 15.83
N ASN A 31 33.41 -16.65 16.13
CA ASN A 31 32.51 -17.58 15.47
C ASN A 31 31.04 -17.40 15.90
N ASP A 32 30.76 -16.99 17.14
CA ASP A 32 29.38 -16.77 17.64
C ASP A 32 28.79 -15.49 17.06
N ASP A 33 29.59 -14.42 16.95
CA ASP A 33 29.18 -13.18 16.28
C ASP A 33 29.04 -13.40 14.76
N MET A 34 29.87 -14.25 14.16
CA MET A 34 29.71 -14.65 12.78
C MET A 34 28.46 -15.52 12.58
N ASP A 35 28.18 -16.49 13.44
CA ASP A 35 26.95 -17.30 13.37
C ASP A 35 25.70 -16.44 13.57
N ARG A 36 25.78 -15.41 14.40
CA ARG A 36 24.72 -14.40 14.59
C ARG A 36 24.55 -13.50 13.36
N LEU A 37 25.64 -13.10 12.71
CA LEU A 37 25.64 -12.38 11.43
C LEU A 37 25.19 -13.28 10.25
N LEU A 38 25.46 -14.59 10.31
CA LEU A 38 25.01 -15.59 9.35
C LEU A 38 23.52 -15.90 9.55
N ALA A 39 22.99 -15.86 10.77
CA ALA A 39 21.55 -15.83 11.04
C ALA A 39 20.89 -14.55 10.49
N ASP A 40 21.61 -13.42 10.54
CA ASP A 40 21.24 -12.16 9.88
C ASP A 40 21.21 -12.28 8.35
N LYS A 41 22.00 -13.17 7.71
CA LYS A 41 21.88 -13.45 6.26
C LYS A 41 20.55 -14.12 5.90
N GLY A 42 20.00 -14.92 6.80
CA GLY A 42 18.63 -15.45 6.68
C GLY A 42 17.60 -14.32 6.68
N LEU A 43 17.78 -13.34 7.58
CA LEU A 43 16.95 -12.14 7.64
C LEU A 43 17.09 -11.25 6.40
N LEU A 44 18.32 -11.04 5.89
CA LEU A 44 18.56 -10.28 4.66
C LEU A 44 17.86 -10.91 3.45
N THR A 45 17.96 -12.23 3.31
CA THR A 45 17.26 -12.98 2.26
C THR A 45 15.75 -12.82 2.37
N GLN A 46 15.23 -12.83 3.61
CA GLN A 46 13.81 -12.63 3.87
C GLN A 46 13.34 -11.20 3.55
N ILE A 47 14.15 -10.18 3.88
CA ILE A 47 13.89 -8.78 3.53
C ILE A 47 13.86 -8.60 2.00
N ASP A 48 14.80 -9.21 1.28
CA ASP A 48 14.86 -9.12 -0.18
C ASP A 48 13.66 -9.82 -0.83
N HIS A 49 13.24 -10.99 -0.33
CA HIS A 49 12.01 -11.64 -0.77
C HIS A 49 10.76 -10.78 -0.53
N VAL A 50 10.65 -10.12 0.63
CA VAL A 50 9.53 -9.21 0.91
C VAL A 50 9.54 -8.01 -0.04
N ARG A 51 10.71 -7.38 -0.27
CA ARG A 51 10.86 -6.28 -1.22
C ARG A 51 10.44 -6.68 -2.63
N GLN A 52 10.90 -7.83 -3.10
CA GLN A 52 10.52 -8.34 -4.42
C GLN A 52 9.02 -8.62 -4.50
N SER A 53 8.44 -9.23 -3.46
CA SER A 53 6.99 -9.48 -3.40
C SER A 53 6.17 -8.19 -3.45
N VAL A 54 6.57 -7.15 -2.69
CA VAL A 54 5.91 -5.84 -2.72
C VAL A 54 6.03 -5.19 -4.09
N SER A 55 7.22 -5.22 -4.70
CA SER A 55 7.43 -4.70 -6.06
C SER A 55 6.55 -5.43 -7.08
N ASN A 56 6.44 -6.76 -6.99
CA ASN A 56 5.61 -7.55 -7.89
C ASN A 56 4.13 -7.20 -7.75
N LYS A 57 3.63 -7.05 -6.51
CA LYS A 57 2.24 -6.63 -6.25
C LYS A 57 1.94 -5.23 -6.79
N ALA A 58 2.88 -4.29 -6.63
CA ALA A 58 2.73 -2.94 -7.18
C ALA A 58 2.65 -2.96 -8.71
N SER A 59 3.53 -3.73 -9.37
CA SER A 59 3.51 -3.92 -10.82
C SER A 59 2.21 -4.58 -11.28
N GLU A 60 1.76 -5.63 -10.60
CA GLU A 60 0.50 -6.32 -10.89
C GLU A 60 -0.70 -5.37 -10.77
N LEU A 61 -0.73 -4.53 -9.74
CA LEU A 61 -1.77 -3.53 -9.54
C LEU A 61 -1.83 -2.55 -10.72
N VAL A 62 -0.68 -2.05 -11.17
CA VAL A 62 -0.61 -1.13 -12.32
C VAL A 62 -1.02 -1.82 -13.62
N VAL A 63 -0.57 -3.04 -13.86
CA VAL A 63 -0.94 -3.83 -15.05
C VAL A 63 -2.44 -4.11 -15.06
N ASN A 64 -3.00 -4.54 -13.93
CA ASN A 64 -4.43 -4.77 -13.80
C ASN A 64 -5.21 -3.47 -14.05
N ALA A 65 -4.74 -2.34 -13.51
CA ALA A 65 -5.36 -1.03 -13.76
C ALA A 65 -5.42 -0.67 -15.24
N MET A 66 -4.37 -0.98 -16.01
CA MET A 66 -4.35 -0.76 -17.47
C MET A 66 -5.38 -1.63 -18.21
N GLY A 67 -5.71 -2.82 -17.71
CA GLY A 67 -6.73 -3.69 -18.30
C GLY A 67 -8.16 -3.11 -18.27
N PHE A 68 -8.39 -2.07 -17.48
CA PHE A 68 -9.67 -1.37 -17.38
C PHE A 68 -9.75 -0.11 -18.25
N LEU A 69 -8.69 0.25 -18.97
CA LEU A 69 -8.72 1.39 -19.88
C LEU A 69 -9.87 1.23 -20.89
N GLY A 70 -10.64 2.30 -21.09
CA GLY A 70 -11.82 2.28 -21.95
C GLY A 70 -13.13 1.88 -21.25
N VAL A 71 -13.11 1.51 -19.97
CA VAL A 71 -14.36 1.27 -19.23
C VAL A 71 -15.07 2.62 -18.97
N PRO A 72 -16.35 2.78 -19.35
CA PRO A 72 -17.04 4.05 -19.21
C PRO A 72 -17.17 4.53 -17.76
N TYR A 73 -17.13 5.83 -17.56
CA TYR A 73 -17.51 6.42 -16.29
C TYR A 73 -19.02 6.24 -16.05
N LYS A 74 -19.36 5.76 -14.86
CA LYS A 74 -20.71 5.77 -14.31
C LYS A 74 -20.68 6.22 -12.86
N ARG A 75 -21.44 7.27 -12.54
CA ARG A 75 -21.60 7.72 -11.14
C ARG A 75 -22.21 6.61 -10.30
N GLY A 76 -21.55 6.23 -9.21
CA GLY A 76 -21.99 5.08 -8.40
C GLY A 76 -21.58 3.72 -8.98
N GLY A 77 -20.95 3.69 -10.16
CA GLY A 77 -20.49 2.49 -10.83
C GLY A 77 -19.32 1.81 -10.12
N ASN A 78 -19.28 0.49 -10.21
CA ASN A 78 -18.37 -0.37 -9.47
C ASN A 78 -18.04 -1.68 -10.20
N THR A 79 -18.38 -1.82 -11.49
CA THR A 79 -18.08 -3.01 -12.29
C THR A 79 -17.70 -2.64 -13.72
N VAL A 80 -17.07 -3.57 -14.46
CA VAL A 80 -16.70 -3.37 -15.86
C VAL A 80 -17.94 -3.20 -16.74
N GLU A 81 -18.96 -4.02 -16.52
CA GLU A 81 -20.16 -4.11 -17.36
C GLU A 81 -21.02 -2.86 -17.25
N THR A 82 -21.04 -2.26 -16.06
CA THR A 82 -21.86 -1.07 -15.80
C THR A 82 -21.05 0.22 -15.86
N GLY A 83 -19.72 0.15 -15.80
CA GLY A 83 -18.83 1.30 -15.67
C GLY A 83 -18.45 1.61 -14.23
N PHE A 84 -17.47 2.49 -14.07
CA PHE A 84 -16.91 2.86 -12.77
C PHE A 84 -17.12 4.34 -12.43
N ASP A 85 -17.20 4.67 -11.14
CA ASP A 85 -16.73 5.98 -10.68
C ASP A 85 -15.30 5.87 -10.12
N CYS A 86 -14.69 7.00 -9.79
CA CYS A 86 -13.28 7.05 -9.35
C CYS A 86 -12.97 6.10 -8.19
N SER A 87 -13.81 6.11 -7.15
CA SER A 87 -13.62 5.23 -5.98
C SER A 87 -14.00 3.78 -6.24
N GLY A 88 -14.99 3.52 -7.10
CA GLY A 88 -15.36 2.17 -7.53
C GLY A 88 -14.26 1.49 -8.34
N PHE A 89 -13.64 2.25 -9.26
CA PHE A 89 -12.48 1.83 -10.04
C PHE A 89 -11.31 1.42 -9.14
N VAL A 90 -10.90 2.31 -8.22
CA VAL A 90 -9.80 2.05 -7.29
C VAL A 90 -10.09 0.83 -6.41
N ARG A 91 -11.33 0.70 -5.92
CA ARG A 91 -11.74 -0.45 -5.11
C ARG A 91 -11.59 -1.77 -5.89
N ALA A 92 -12.08 -1.82 -7.13
CA ALA A 92 -12.01 -3.03 -7.95
C ALA A 92 -10.58 -3.49 -8.21
N ILE A 93 -9.67 -2.56 -8.54
CA ILE A 93 -8.26 -2.90 -8.81
C ILE A 93 -7.56 -3.42 -7.56
N TYR A 94 -7.78 -2.79 -6.41
CA TYR A 94 -7.16 -3.24 -5.15
C TYR A 94 -7.72 -4.58 -4.68
N GLU A 95 -9.01 -4.81 -4.87
CA GLU A 95 -9.64 -6.11 -4.62
C GLU A 95 -9.04 -7.19 -5.54
N GLN A 96 -8.94 -6.94 -6.85
CA GLN A 96 -8.45 -7.92 -7.82
C GLN A 96 -6.95 -8.19 -7.73
N SER A 97 -6.13 -7.17 -7.42
CA SER A 97 -4.66 -7.27 -7.50
C SER A 97 -4.03 -7.68 -6.18
N VAL A 98 -4.60 -7.26 -5.05
CA VAL A 98 -3.99 -7.49 -3.73
C VAL A 98 -4.97 -8.03 -2.69
N GLY A 99 -6.23 -8.30 -3.06
CA GLY A 99 -7.24 -8.85 -2.17
C GLY A 99 -7.75 -7.86 -1.11
N LEU A 100 -7.53 -6.55 -1.30
CA LEU A 100 -7.87 -5.53 -0.31
C LEU A 100 -9.15 -4.78 -0.69
N LEU A 101 -10.19 -4.99 0.12
CA LEU A 101 -11.49 -4.37 -0.10
C LEU A 101 -11.55 -2.95 0.47
N LEU A 102 -11.20 -1.96 -0.36
CA LEU A 102 -11.24 -0.56 0.03
C LEU A 102 -12.67 -0.04 0.26
N PRO A 103 -12.91 0.92 1.18
CA PRO A 103 -14.21 1.58 1.33
C PRO A 103 -14.77 2.14 0.02
N ARG A 104 -16.10 2.23 -0.10
CA ARG A 104 -16.76 2.60 -1.36
C ARG A 104 -16.53 4.05 -1.77
N ARG A 105 -16.31 4.97 -0.82
CA ARG A 105 -16.22 6.42 -1.09
C ARG A 105 -14.77 6.89 -1.00
N ALA A 106 -14.36 7.80 -1.90
CA ALA A 106 -12.99 8.32 -1.96
C ALA A 106 -12.52 8.94 -0.63
N GLU A 107 -13.39 9.67 0.08
CA GLU A 107 -13.06 10.24 1.39
C GLU A 107 -12.80 9.16 2.46
N GLN A 108 -13.50 8.03 2.38
CA GLN A 108 -13.31 6.90 3.30
C GLN A 108 -12.04 6.12 2.95
N GLN A 109 -11.72 5.97 1.67
CA GLN A 109 -10.44 5.42 1.23
C GLN A 109 -9.28 6.28 1.72
N ALA A 110 -9.42 7.61 1.63
CA ALA A 110 -8.42 8.52 2.18
C ALA A 110 -8.28 8.30 3.70
N ALA A 111 -9.38 8.22 4.45
CA ALA A 111 -9.34 7.98 5.90
C ALA A 111 -8.73 6.61 6.28
N ALA A 112 -8.94 5.58 5.46
CA ALA A 112 -8.45 4.22 5.68
C ALA A 112 -6.97 4.01 5.27
N THR A 113 -6.32 5.04 4.71
CA THR A 113 -4.95 4.97 4.20
C THR A 113 -4.02 5.90 4.98
N GLN A 114 -2.75 5.50 5.11
CA GLN A 114 -1.68 6.27 5.73
C GLN A 114 -1.23 7.40 4.81
N ARG A 115 -1.09 8.62 5.31
CA ARG A 115 -0.50 9.72 4.54
C ARG A 115 0.99 9.47 4.27
N ILE A 116 1.41 9.72 3.03
CA ILE A 116 2.81 9.71 2.60
C ILE A 116 3.20 11.02 1.93
N ASP A 117 4.49 11.30 1.93
CA ASP A 117 5.05 12.46 1.24
C ASP A 117 5.15 12.25 -0.26
N LYS A 118 5.15 13.36 -1.01
CA LYS A 118 5.18 13.30 -2.48
C LYS A 118 6.46 12.65 -3.01
N THR A 119 7.56 12.81 -2.27
CA THR A 119 8.87 12.24 -2.59
C THR A 119 8.92 10.74 -2.39
N GLU A 120 7.95 10.17 -1.68
CA GLU A 120 7.88 8.73 -1.36
C GLU A 120 6.88 7.97 -2.25
N LEU A 121 6.31 8.66 -3.25
CA LEU A 121 5.32 8.07 -4.15
C LEU A 121 5.89 6.89 -4.93
N GLN A 122 5.19 5.77 -4.83
CA GLN A 122 5.50 4.55 -5.55
C GLN A 122 4.30 4.11 -6.39
N PRO A 123 4.52 3.50 -7.57
CA PRO A 123 3.44 2.94 -8.37
C PRO A 123 2.53 2.04 -7.51
N GLY A 124 1.22 2.20 -7.68
CA GLY A 124 0.20 1.59 -6.84
C GLY A 124 -0.38 2.52 -5.78
N ASP A 125 0.35 3.53 -5.31
CA ASP A 125 -0.13 4.46 -4.27
C ASP A 125 -1.37 5.25 -4.70
N LEU A 126 -2.18 5.67 -3.72
CA LEU A 126 -3.39 6.45 -3.97
C LEU A 126 -3.11 7.96 -3.99
N VAL A 127 -3.54 8.60 -5.07
CA VAL A 127 -3.57 10.06 -5.23
C VAL A 127 -4.99 10.57 -5.06
N PHE A 128 -5.16 11.60 -4.23
CA PHE A 128 -6.47 12.17 -3.94
C PHE A 128 -6.50 13.65 -4.32
N PHE A 129 -7.63 14.10 -4.85
CA PHE A 129 -7.84 15.46 -5.32
C PHE A 129 -9.14 16.07 -4.78
N ASN A 130 -9.17 17.39 -4.75
CA ASN A 130 -10.34 18.20 -4.38
C ASN A 130 -10.90 18.87 -5.64
N THR A 131 -11.42 18.07 -6.56
CA THR A 131 -12.04 18.51 -7.82
C THR A 131 -13.48 19.01 -7.64
N MET A 132 -14.07 18.79 -6.47
CA MET A 132 -15.38 19.28 -6.06
C MET A 132 -15.23 20.16 -4.82
N ARG A 133 -16.31 20.82 -4.39
CA ARG A 133 -16.34 21.69 -3.19
C ARG A 133 -16.22 20.93 -1.85
N ARG A 134 -15.53 19.78 -1.81
CA ARG A 134 -15.31 18.94 -0.63
C ARG A 134 -13.93 18.25 -0.69
N ALA A 135 -13.37 17.93 0.46
CA ALA A 135 -12.09 17.22 0.56
C ALA A 135 -12.18 15.78 0.02
N PHE A 136 -11.10 15.31 -0.61
CA PHE A 136 -10.95 13.96 -1.16
C PHE A 136 -12.12 13.57 -2.08
N SER A 137 -12.53 14.50 -2.95
CA SER A 137 -13.66 14.31 -3.86
C SER A 137 -13.34 13.39 -5.03
N HIS A 138 -12.06 13.16 -5.31
CA HIS A 138 -11.59 12.29 -6.39
C HIS A 138 -10.36 11.49 -5.96
N VAL A 139 -10.20 10.31 -6.57
CA VAL A 139 -9.08 9.40 -6.31
C VAL A 139 -8.58 8.78 -7.62
N GLY A 140 -7.29 8.45 -7.66
CA GLY A 140 -6.66 7.67 -8.73
C GLY A 140 -5.49 6.85 -8.19
N ILE A 141 -4.93 6.00 -9.05
CA ILE A 141 -3.79 5.14 -8.76
C ILE A 141 -2.56 5.72 -9.43
N TYR A 142 -1.51 6.01 -8.65
CA TYR A 142 -0.24 6.49 -9.18
C TYR A 142 0.47 5.37 -9.96
N VAL A 143 1.02 5.70 -11.13
CA VAL A 143 1.69 4.72 -12.01
C VAL A 143 3.16 5.07 -12.29
N GLY A 144 3.72 6.06 -11.58
CA GLY A 144 5.08 6.55 -11.80
C GLY A 144 5.12 7.84 -12.63
N ASP A 145 6.28 8.50 -12.62
CA ASP A 145 6.58 9.69 -13.45
C ASP A 145 5.54 10.81 -13.39
N GLY A 146 4.94 11.06 -12.23
CA GLY A 146 3.90 12.08 -12.07
C GLY A 146 2.55 11.72 -12.71
N LYS A 147 2.38 10.48 -13.22
CA LYS A 147 1.16 10.01 -13.90
C LYS A 147 0.30 9.16 -12.98
N PHE A 148 -0.99 9.09 -13.28
CA PHE A 148 -1.97 8.28 -12.56
C PHE A 148 -3.10 7.82 -13.49
N ILE A 149 -3.75 6.72 -13.14
CA ILE A 149 -4.95 6.21 -13.83
C ILE A 149 -6.17 6.42 -12.93
N HIS A 150 -7.31 6.78 -13.51
CA HIS A 150 -8.55 7.00 -12.78
C HIS A 150 -9.79 6.86 -13.67
N SER A 151 -10.97 6.72 -13.08
CA SER A 151 -12.23 6.98 -13.79
C SER A 151 -12.66 8.45 -13.57
N PRO A 152 -12.62 9.33 -14.60
CA PRO A 152 -12.61 10.78 -14.40
C PRO A 152 -13.98 11.41 -14.14
N LYS A 153 -14.90 11.33 -15.12
CA LYS A 153 -16.16 12.11 -15.14
C LYS A 153 -17.14 11.54 -16.18
N PRO A 154 -18.44 11.91 -16.13
CA PRO A 154 -19.40 11.53 -17.16
C PRO A 154 -18.93 11.90 -18.58
N GLY A 155 -19.16 10.98 -19.52
CA GLY A 155 -18.76 11.13 -20.92
C GLY A 155 -17.28 10.83 -21.21
N ALA A 156 -16.55 10.32 -20.22
CA ALA A 156 -15.20 9.82 -20.37
C ALA A 156 -15.10 8.38 -19.85
N GLU A 157 -13.95 7.77 -20.06
CA GLU A 157 -13.60 6.41 -19.67
C GLU A 157 -12.37 6.41 -18.78
N VAL A 158 -12.09 5.26 -18.15
CA VAL A 158 -10.85 5.01 -17.42
C VAL A 158 -9.64 5.20 -18.32
#